data_AF-A0A660MHU1-F1
#
_entry.id   AF-A0A660MHU1-F1
#
_cell.length_a   1.000
_cell.length_b   1.000
_cell.length_c   1.000
_cell.angle_alpha   90.00
_cell.angle_beta   90.00
_cell.angle_gamma   90.00
#
_symmetry.space_group_name_H-M   'P 1'
#
loop_
_entity.id
_entity.type
_entity.pdbx_description
1 polymer ?
#
loop_
_entity_poly.entity_id
_entity_poly.type
_entity_poly.pdbx_seq_one_letter_code
_entity_poly.pdbx_strand_id
1 'polypeptide(L)' 'MAQTLFKAAGLTPENADALKDAGMAIAGVRWVNINNDNVVVTHDDSFDADAFVSALRNADGSVSVSKG' A
#
# COMPACT_ATOMS: atom_id res chain seq x y z
N MET A 1 8.07 -13.04 8.45
CA MET A 1 7.15 -12.13 7.72
C MET A 1 6.89 -10.95 8.62
N ALA A 2 7.22 -9.75 8.15
CA ALA A 2 7.00 -8.50 8.87
C ALA A 2 5.73 -7.82 8.37
N GLN A 3 5.15 -6.97 9.20
CA GLN A 3 4.03 -6.11 8.81
C GLN A 3 4.43 -4.65 9.00
N THR A 4 4.15 -3.83 7.98
CA THR A 4 4.35 -2.39 8.04
C THR A 4 2.99 -1.71 7.87
N LEU A 5 2.71 -0.75 8.76
CA LEU A 5 1.52 0.09 8.69
C LEU A 5 1.85 1.40 7.97
N PHE A 6 1.02 1.75 6.99
CA PHE A 6 1.02 3.02 6.31
C PHE A 6 -0.28 3.75 6.61
N LYS A 7 -0.17 5.06 6.83
CA LYS A 7 -1.31 5.96 6.84
C LYS A 7 -1.61 6.37 5.41
N ALA A 8 -2.87 6.26 5.01
CA ALA A 8 -3.34 6.66 3.70
C ALA A 8 -4.56 7.57 3.83
N ALA A 9 -4.63 8.61 3.02
CA ALA A 9 -5.77 9.51 2.90
C ALA A 9 -6.26 9.52 1.45
N GLY A 10 -7.57 9.71 1.26
CA GLY A 10 -8.19 9.64 -0.08
C GLY A 10 -8.53 8.21 -0.52
N LEU A 11 -8.52 7.25 0.41
CA LEU A 11 -8.98 5.88 0.13
C LEU A 11 -10.51 5.88 -0.06
N THR A 12 -10.95 5.31 -1.16
CA THR A 12 -12.36 5.10 -1.49
C THR A 12 -12.62 3.62 -1.78
N PRO A 13 -13.86 3.13 -1.65
CA PRO A 13 -14.19 1.77 -2.06
C PRO A 13 -13.87 1.48 -3.53
N GLU A 14 -13.87 2.51 -4.38
CA GLU A 14 -13.64 2.41 -5.81
C GLU A 14 -12.15 2.29 -6.17
N ASN A 15 -11.25 2.92 -5.40
CA ASN A 15 -9.80 2.83 -5.64
C ASN A 15 -9.10 1.73 -4.82
N ALA A 16 -9.77 1.18 -3.80
CA ALA A 16 -9.19 0.18 -2.90
C ALA A 16 -8.64 -1.04 -3.64
N ASP A 17 -9.37 -1.59 -4.62
CA ASP A 17 -8.90 -2.76 -5.37
C ASP A 17 -7.67 -2.43 -6.22
N ALA A 18 -7.67 -1.29 -6.92
CA ALA A 18 -6.53 -0.86 -7.74
C ALA A 18 -5.26 -0.61 -6.89
N LEU A 19 -5.41 0.01 -5.72
CA LEU A 19 -4.32 0.22 -4.76
C LEU A 19 -3.81 -1.10 -4.20
N LYS A 20 -4.71 -2.04 -3.90
CA LYS A 20 -4.33 -3.37 -3.43
C LYS A 20 -3.53 -4.11 -4.49
N ASP A 21 -3.97 -4.11 -5.74
CA ASP A 21 -3.26 -4.74 -6.86
C ASP A 21 -1.89 -4.10 -7.10
N ALA A 22 -1.81 -2.76 -7.11
CA ALA A 22 -0.56 -2.03 -7.25
C ALA A 22 0.44 -2.35 -6.13
N GLY A 23 -0.06 -2.42 -4.89
CA GLY A 23 0.74 -2.80 -3.74
C GLY A 23 1.19 -4.27 -3.77
N MET A 24 0.31 -5.18 -4.20
CA MET A 24 0.61 -6.61 -4.35
C MET A 24 1.64 -6.89 -5.45
N ALA A 25 1.78 -6.00 -6.44
CA ALA A 25 2.79 -6.11 -7.50
C ALA A 25 4.22 -5.78 -7.03
N ILE A 26 4.40 -5.21 -5.84
CA ILE A 26 5.72 -4.86 -5.30
C ILE A 26 6.46 -6.10 -4.83
N ALA A 27 7.74 -6.19 -5.20
CA ALA A 27 8.62 -7.26 -4.75
C ALA A 27 8.65 -7.36 -3.21
N GLY A 28 8.56 -8.59 -2.71
CA GLY A 28 8.53 -8.86 -1.28
C GLY A 28 7.17 -8.66 -0.61
N VAL A 29 6.15 -8.09 -1.28
CA VAL A 29 4.80 -8.02 -0.74
C VAL A 29 4.11 -9.38 -0.82
N ARG A 30 3.51 -9.79 0.30
CA ARG A 30 2.74 -11.03 0.43
C ARG A 30 1.25 -10.78 0.56
N TRP A 31 0.90 -9.67 1.21
CA TRP A 31 -0.48 -9.28 1.41
C TRP A 31 -0.60 -7.78 1.61
N VAL A 32 -1.63 -7.18 1.03
CA VAL A 32 -2.02 -5.79 1.27
C VAL A 32 -3.42 -5.78 1.87
N ASN A 33 -3.57 -5.11 3.01
CA ASN A 33 -4.83 -4.94 3.70
C ASN A 33 -5.16 -3.45 3.83
N ILE A 34 -6.23 -3.01 3.17
CA ILE A 34 -6.65 -1.60 3.15
C ILE A 34 -7.87 -1.48 4.08
N ASN A 35 -7.76 -0.63 5.10
CA ASN A 35 -8.79 -0.40 6.11
C ASN A 35 -8.93 1.09 6.41
N ASN A 36 -10.03 1.68 5.94
CA ASN A 36 -10.38 3.09 6.15
C ASN A 36 -9.23 4.04 5.76
N ASP A 37 -8.40 4.46 6.71
CA ASP A 37 -7.27 5.38 6.53
C ASP A 37 -5.90 4.70 6.69
N ASN A 38 -5.86 3.37 6.70
CA ASN A 38 -4.65 2.59 6.91
C ASN A 38 -4.46 1.55 5.82
N VAL A 39 -3.21 1.38 5.41
CA VAL A 39 -2.76 0.30 4.54
C VAL A 39 -1.75 -0.52 5.34
N VAL A 40 -2.10 -1.76 5.66
CA VAL A 40 -1.21 -2.70 6.33
C VAL A 40 -0.65 -3.64 5.27
N VAL A 41 0.67 -3.65 5.14
CA VAL A 41 1.36 -4.52 4.20
C VAL A 41 2.07 -5.63 4.96
N THR A 42 1.85 -6.87 4.57
CA THR A 42 2.62 -8.03 5.04
C THR A 42 3.65 -8.36 3.99
N HIS A 43 4.91 -8.47 4.39
CA HIS A 43 6.01 -8.59 3.46
C HIS A 43 7.19 -9.41 4.01
N ASP A 44 8.13 -9.75 3.13
CA ASP A 44 9.42 -10.34 3.47
C ASP A 44 10.55 -9.29 3.45
N ASP A 45 11.79 -9.75 3.65
CA ASP A 45 12.96 -8.88 3.81
C ASP A 45 13.34 -8.12 2.52
N SER A 46 12.78 -8.51 1.37
CA SER A 46 13.01 -7.84 0.08
C SER A 46 12.09 -6.63 -0.16
N PHE A 47 11.21 -6.32 0.79
CA PHE A 47 10.24 -5.24 0.66
C PHE A 47 10.87 -3.85 0.66
N ASP A 48 10.52 -3.07 -0.36
CA ASP A 48 10.85 -1.67 -0.46
C ASP A 48 9.61 -0.80 -0.16
N ALA A 49 9.65 -0.12 0.99
CA ALA A 49 8.56 0.73 1.45
C ALA A 49 8.38 1.98 0.56
N ASP A 50 9.45 2.53 0.01
CA ASP A 50 9.40 3.73 -0.83
C ASP A 50 8.88 3.39 -2.23
N ALA A 51 9.27 2.23 -2.77
CA ALA A 51 8.69 1.69 -4.00
C ALA A 51 7.19 1.41 -3.83
N PHE A 52 6.78 0.88 -2.67
CA PHE A 52 5.37 0.65 -2.36
C PHE A 52 4.55 1.94 -2.29
N VAL A 53 5.01 2.95 -1.55
CA VAL A 53 4.35 4.26 -1.48
C VAL A 53 4.25 4.89 -2.87
N SER A 54 5.31 4.76 -3.68
CA SER A 54 5.33 5.26 -5.05
C SER A 54 4.32 4.53 -5.94
N ALA A 55 4.20 3.20 -5.85
CA ALA A 55 3.23 2.44 -6.62
C ALA A 55 1.79 2.83 -6.28
N LEU A 56 1.47 3.02 -5.00
CA LEU A 56 0.14 3.46 -4.59
C LEU A 56 -0.21 4.86 -5.13
N ARG A 57 0.74 5.80 -5.07
CA ARG A 57 0.56 7.16 -5.63
C ARG A 57 0.45 7.17 -7.16
N ASN A 58 1.13 6.25 -7.84
CA ASN A 58 1.01 6.12 -9.30
C ASN A 58 -0.30 5.45 -9.72
N ALA A 59 -0.80 4.51 -8.92
CA ALA A 59 -2.09 3.88 -9.15
C ALA A 59 -3.25 4.86 -8.96
N ASP A 60 -3.17 5.71 -7.93
CA ASP A 60 -4.12 6.80 -7.71
C ASP A 60 -3.41 8.05 -7.16
N GLY A 61 -3.31 9.07 -8.00
CA GLY A 61 -2.67 10.34 -7.65
C GLY A 61 -3.44 11.18 -6.62
N SER A 62 -4.69 10.81 -6.30
CA SER A 62 -5.47 11.44 -5.23
C SER A 62 -5.13 10.87 -3.84
N VAL A 63 -4.45 9.71 -3.80
CA VAL A 63 -4.14 9.01 -2.55
C VAL A 63 -2.81 9.50 -1.99
N SER A 64 -2.86 9.98 -0.74
CA SER A 64 -1.65 10.35 0.01
C SER A 64 -1.27 9.24 0.96
N VAL A 65 -0.12 8.61 0.74
CA VAL A 65 0.41 7.54 1.61
C VAL A 65 1.70 7.99 2.31
N SER A 66 1.81 7.69 3.60
CA SER A 66 2.98 7.92 4.44
C SER A 66 3.18 6.78 5.42
N LYS A 67 4.44 6.43 5.71
CA LYS A 67 4.77 5.43 6.74
C LYS A 67 4.30 5.92 8.11
N GLY A 68 3.53 5.09 8.82
CA GLY A 68 2.97 5.40 10.13
C GLY A 68 3.95 5.18 11.27
#